data_AF-A0A923UXZ6-F1
#
_entry.id   AF-A0A923UXZ6-F1
#
_cell.length_a   1.000
_cell.length_b   1.000
_cell.length_c   1.000
_cell.angle_alpha   90.00
_cell.angle_beta   90.00
_cell.angle_gamma   90.00
#
_symmetry.space_group_name_H-M   'P 1'
#
loop_
_entity.id
_entity.type
_entity.pdbx_description
1 polymer ?
#
loop_
_entity_poly.entity_id
_entity_poly.type
_entity_poly.pdbx_seq_one_letter_code
_entity_poly.pdbx_strand_id
1 'polypeptide(L)'
;QRKIASDMRDIWAMQPRFERRVGKAPYKLLEHVRLRAGYDFLLLRCESGEIDAEIGEWWTDFMNADTAGREALLEKKPGASDPSGKKRVRRRSGRGKAPGAAPADHVDNAE
;
A
#
# COMPACT_ATOMS: atom_id res chain seq x y z
N GLN A 1 2.15 26.54 -18.64
CA GLN A 1 2.31 25.52 -17.57
C GLN A 1 1.19 24.46 -17.63
N ARG A 2 0.96 23.81 -18.79
CA ARG A 2 -0.13 22.81 -18.99
C ARG A 2 0.30 21.34 -18.85
N LYS A 3 1.61 21.08 -18.70
CA LYS A 3 2.15 19.71 -18.66
C LYS A 3 1.75 18.97 -17.38
N ILE A 4 1.83 19.62 -16.22
CA ILE A 4 1.48 19.02 -14.92
C ILE A 4 0.02 18.53 -14.90
N ALA A 5 -0.94 19.32 -15.41
CA ALA A 5 -2.35 18.92 -15.46
C ALA A 5 -2.62 17.76 -16.44
N SER A 6 -1.79 17.60 -17.48
CA SER A 6 -1.85 16.41 -18.34
C SER A 6 -1.28 15.19 -17.62
N ASP A 7 -0.13 15.35 -16.96
CA ASP A 7 0.52 14.29 -16.19
C ASP A 7 -0.40 13.72 -15.10
N MET A 8 -1.10 14.61 -14.36
CA MET A 8 -2.05 14.22 -13.32
C MET A 8 -3.23 13.42 -13.90
N ARG A 9 -3.81 13.86 -15.01
CA ARG A 9 -4.90 13.13 -15.68
C ARG A 9 -4.45 11.77 -16.17
N ASP A 10 -3.25 11.68 -16.72
CA ASP A 10 -2.72 10.41 -17.21
C ASP A 10 -2.46 9.44 -16.05
N ILE A 11 -1.92 9.91 -14.92
CA ILE A 11 -1.74 9.10 -13.70
C ILE A 11 -3.08 8.56 -13.20
N TRP A 12 -4.13 9.39 -13.17
CA TRP A 12 -5.47 8.98 -12.76
C TRP A 12 -6.12 8.02 -13.77
N ALA A 13 -6.00 8.28 -15.07
CA ALA A 13 -6.54 7.43 -16.12
C ALA A 13 -5.88 6.04 -16.18
N MET A 14 -4.67 5.90 -15.62
CA MET A 14 -4.01 4.61 -15.47
C MET A 14 -4.55 3.78 -14.30
N GLN A 15 -5.21 4.37 -13.30
CA GLN A 15 -5.66 3.66 -12.10
C GLN A 15 -6.58 2.45 -12.39
N PRO A 16 -7.64 2.56 -13.22
CA PRO A 16 -8.50 1.41 -13.54
C PRO A 16 -7.75 0.29 -14.28
N ARG A 17 -6.59 0.60 -14.87
CA ARG A 17 -5.75 -0.40 -15.55
C ARG A 17 -4.94 -1.23 -14.55
N PHE A 18 -4.60 -0.70 -13.38
CA PHE A 18 -3.91 -1.45 -12.31
C PHE A 18 -4.82 -2.54 -11.70
N GLU A 19 -6.13 -2.38 -11.75
CA GLU A 19 -7.09 -3.40 -11.31
C GLU A 19 -7.17 -4.58 -12.29
N ARG A 20 -6.82 -4.36 -13.56
CA ARG A 20 -6.87 -5.37 -14.63
C ARG A 20 -5.60 -6.23 -14.66
N ARG A 21 -5.52 -7.19 -13.74
CA ARG A 21 -4.40 -8.13 -13.58
C ARG A 21 -4.48 -9.38 -14.45
N VAL A 22 -5.01 -9.27 -15.67
CA VAL A 22 -5.24 -10.43 -16.56
C VAL A 22 -4.60 -10.25 -17.93
N GLY A 23 -4.05 -11.34 -18.45
CA GLY A 23 -3.45 -11.40 -19.78
C GLY A 23 -2.27 -10.43 -19.95
N LYS A 24 -2.23 -9.71 -21.08
CA LYS A 24 -1.11 -8.82 -21.43
C LYS A 24 -1.21 -7.40 -20.85
N ALA A 25 -2.27 -7.09 -20.11
CA ALA A 25 -2.51 -5.73 -19.62
C ALA A 25 -1.43 -5.26 -18.62
N PRO A 26 -0.99 -6.08 -17.65
CA PRO A 26 0.06 -5.67 -16.71
C PRO A 26 1.40 -5.39 -17.39
N TYR A 27 1.79 -6.20 -18.38
CA TYR A 27 3.00 -5.99 -19.18
C TYR A 27 3.00 -4.64 -19.90
N LYS A 28 1.88 -4.28 -20.56
CA LYS A 28 1.75 -2.97 -21.22
C LYS A 28 1.84 -1.79 -20.24
N LEU A 29 1.44 -2.01 -18.98
CA LEU A 29 1.55 -0.98 -17.96
C LEU A 29 3.01 -0.76 -17.54
N LEU A 30 3.81 -1.83 -17.46
CA LEU A 30 5.23 -1.76 -17.13
C LEU A 30 6.05 -0.92 -18.11
N GLU A 31 5.66 -0.92 -19.39
CA GLU A 31 6.31 -0.14 -20.45
C GLU A 31 6.01 1.37 -20.38
N HIS A 32 5.07 1.80 -19.53
CA HIS A 32 4.62 3.18 -19.50
C HIS A 32 5.60 4.09 -18.74
N VAL A 33 5.99 5.21 -19.35
CA VAL A 33 6.97 6.18 -18.78
C VAL A 33 6.58 6.69 -17.39
N ARG A 34 5.27 6.82 -17.13
CA ARG A 34 4.74 7.28 -15.82
C ARG A 34 4.32 6.16 -14.87
N LEU A 35 4.72 4.91 -15.13
CA LEU A 35 4.41 3.77 -14.26
C LEU A 35 4.77 4.07 -12.80
N ARG A 36 5.97 4.62 -12.53
CA ARG A 36 6.41 4.88 -11.16
C ARG A 36 5.44 5.80 -10.40
N ALA A 37 5.06 6.91 -11.02
CA ALA A 37 4.08 7.84 -10.43
C ALA A 37 2.69 7.21 -10.28
N GLY A 38 2.26 6.39 -11.25
CA GLY A 38 1.00 5.65 -11.18
C GLY A 38 0.98 4.60 -10.06
N TYR A 39 2.09 3.89 -9.85
CA TYR A 39 2.26 2.90 -8.80
C TYR A 39 2.38 3.55 -7.42
N ASP A 40 3.14 4.63 -7.28
CA ASP A 40 3.22 5.38 -6.02
C ASP A 40 1.83 5.92 -5.63
N PHE A 41 1.04 6.40 -6.60
CA PHE A 41 -0.34 6.81 -6.35
C PHE A 41 -1.27 5.62 -6.00
N LEU A 42 -1.09 4.46 -6.64
CA LEU A 42 -1.82 3.24 -6.29
C LEU A 42 -1.55 2.82 -4.84
N LEU A 43 -0.29 2.87 -4.40
CA LEU A 43 0.08 2.54 -3.01
C LEU A 43 -0.60 3.48 -2.01
N LEU A 44 -0.64 4.79 -2.30
CA LEU A 44 -1.35 5.75 -1.46
C LEU A 44 -2.86 5.44 -1.36
N ARG A 45 -3.49 4.99 -2.45
CA ARG A 45 -4.90 4.58 -2.46
C ARG A 45 -5.15 3.27 -1.73
N CYS A 46 -4.18 2.35 -1.74
CA CYS A 46 -4.23 1.15 -0.90
C CYS A 46 -4.08 1.50 0.59
N GLU A 47 -3.17 2.42 0.92
CA GLU A 47 -2.96 2.88 2.30
C GLU A 47 -4.16 3.67 2.85
N SER A 48 -4.87 4.41 2.01
CA SER A 48 -6.11 5.10 2.38
C SER A 48 -7.31 4.17 2.52
N GLY A 49 -7.21 2.92 2.05
CA GLY A 49 -8.30 1.93 2.05
C GLY A 49 -9.33 2.16 0.94
N GLU A 50 -9.02 2.98 -0.07
CA GLU A 50 -9.88 3.17 -1.24
C GLU A 50 -9.82 1.97 -2.20
N ILE A 51 -8.66 1.29 -2.24
CA ILE A 51 -8.42 0.07 -3.02
C ILE A 51 -7.89 -1.01 -2.08
N ASP A 52 -8.14 -2.28 -2.41
CA ASP A 52 -7.60 -3.41 -1.68
C ASP A 52 -6.06 -3.43 -1.68
N ALA A 53 -5.47 -3.65 -0.51
CA ALA A 53 -4.03 -3.76 -0.34
C ALA A 53 -3.44 -4.95 -1.14
N GLU A 54 -4.23 -6.00 -1.39
CA GLU A 54 -3.83 -7.12 -2.23
C GLU A 54 -3.44 -6.68 -3.66
N ILE A 55 -4.04 -5.59 -4.16
CA ILE A 55 -3.69 -5.04 -5.48
C ILE A 55 -2.26 -4.49 -5.44
N GLY A 56 -1.92 -3.72 -4.40
CA GLY A 56 -0.59 -3.15 -4.23
C GLY A 56 0.48 -4.21 -4.03
N GLU A 57 0.18 -5.24 -3.24
CA GLU A 57 1.08 -6.37 -2.99
C GLU A 57 1.35 -7.16 -4.29
N TRP A 58 0.29 -7.52 -5.03
CA TRP A 58 0.44 -8.22 -6.31
C TRP A 58 1.30 -7.45 -7.31
N TRP A 59 1.12 -6.13 -7.43
CA TRP A 59 1.93 -5.31 -8.32
C TRP A 59 3.40 -5.24 -7.88
N THR A 60 3.64 -5.26 -6.58
CA THR A 60 5.00 -5.31 -6.02
C THR A 60 5.68 -6.62 -6.38
N ASP A 61 4.98 -7.74 -6.21
CA ASP A 61 5.49 -9.07 -6.56
C ASP A 61 5.69 -9.20 -8.07
N PHE A 62 4.76 -8.71 -8.89
CA PHE A 62 4.85 -8.76 -10.34
C PHE A 62 6.06 -7.98 -10.89
N MET A 63 6.39 -6.82 -10.29
CA MET A 63 7.56 -6.05 -10.67
C MET A 63 8.88 -6.72 -10.26
N ASN A 64 8.90 -7.36 -9.09
CA ASN A 64 10.08 -8.06 -8.57
C ASN A 64 10.28 -9.46 -9.16
N ALA A 65 9.22 -10.07 -9.68
CA ALA A 65 9.25 -11.39 -10.30
C ALA A 65 9.98 -11.40 -11.64
N ASP A 66 10.61 -12.53 -11.93
CA ASP A 66 11.14 -12.88 -13.24
C ASP A 66 10.02 -13.31 -14.20
N THR A 67 10.38 -13.63 -15.46
CA THR A 67 9.39 -14.00 -16.49
C THR A 67 8.50 -15.16 -16.05
N ALA A 68 9.07 -16.20 -15.45
CA ALA A 68 8.32 -17.36 -14.98
C ALA A 68 7.40 -17.02 -13.79
N GLY A 69 7.88 -16.24 -12.83
CA GLY A 69 7.09 -15.78 -11.69
C GLY A 69 5.94 -14.85 -12.12
N ARG A 70 6.15 -14.01 -13.13
CA ARG A 70 5.09 -13.15 -13.69
C ARG A 70 3.98 -13.94 -14.37
N GLU A 71 4.33 -14.99 -15.10
CA GLU A 71 3.35 -15.90 -15.70
C GLU A 71 2.52 -16.61 -14.61
N ALA A 72 3.19 -17.14 -13.57
CA ALA A 72 2.50 -17.76 -12.43
C ALA A 72 1.56 -16.77 -11.71
N LEU A 73 1.97 -15.52 -11.52
CA LEU A 73 1.15 -14.47 -10.90
C LEU A 73 -0.05 -14.06 -11.75
N LEU A 74 0.01 -14.20 -13.07
CA LEU A 74 -1.10 -13.94 -14.00
C LEU A 74 -2.08 -15.10 -14.09
N GLU A 75 -1.59 -16.34 -13.93
CA GLU A 75 -2.44 -17.54 -13.85
C GLU A 75 -3.17 -17.64 -12.51
N LYS A 76 -2.57 -17.10 -11.43
CA LYS A 76 -3.18 -17.04 -10.10
C LYS A 76 -4.37 -16.08 -10.10
N LYS A 77 -5.59 -16.62 -10.12
CA LYS A 77 -6.81 -15.81 -9.99
C LYS A 77 -6.81 -15.06 -8.65
N PRO A 78 -7.21 -13.77 -8.64
CA PRO A 78 -7.37 -13.02 -7.39
C PRO A 78 -8.46 -13.67 -6.56
N GLY A 79 -8.13 -14.06 -5.32
CA GLY A 79 -8.98 -14.83 -4.41
C GLY A 79 -8.36 -16.12 -3.86
N ALA A 80 -7.26 -16.60 -4.47
CA ALA A 80 -6.44 -17.67 -3.89
C ALA A 80 -5.36 -17.05 -3.00
N SER A 81 -5.75 -16.67 -1.79
CA SER A 81 -4.86 -16.22 -0.71
C SER A 81 -3.77 -17.27 -0.47
N ASP A 82 -2.51 -16.85 -0.66
CA ASP A 82 -1.34 -17.64 -0.31
C ASP A 82 -0.70 -17.00 0.93
N PRO A 83 -0.59 -17.72 2.06
CA PRO A 83 -0.27 -17.14 3.36
C PRO A 83 1.22 -16.84 3.58
N SER A 84 1.96 -16.40 2.56
CA SER A 84 3.41 -16.21 2.66
C SER A 84 3.85 -14.83 2.20
N GLY A 85 3.71 -13.82 3.06
CA GLY A 85 4.07 -12.45 2.65
C GLY A 85 4.14 -11.36 3.70
N LYS A 86 4.68 -11.64 4.90
CA LYS A 86 5.14 -10.64 5.89
C LYS A 86 4.13 -9.54 6.28
N LYS A 87 3.41 -9.85 7.36
CA LYS A 87 2.76 -8.92 8.30
C LYS A 87 3.65 -7.69 8.56
N ARG A 88 3.48 -6.63 7.77
CA ARG A 88 4.05 -5.30 8.06
C ARG A 88 3.34 -4.79 9.29
N VAL A 89 3.93 -5.08 10.44
CA VAL A 89 3.53 -4.53 11.74
C VAL A 89 3.49 -3.01 11.59
N ARG A 90 2.28 -2.46 11.45
CA ARG A 90 2.01 -1.03 11.62
C ARG A 90 2.49 -0.68 13.04
N ARG A 91 3.70 -0.13 13.15
CA ARG A 91 4.16 0.55 14.37
C ARG A 91 3.26 1.76 14.55
N ARG A 92 2.14 1.53 15.22
CA ARG A 92 1.17 2.54 15.60
C ARG A 92 1.83 3.42 16.65
N SER A 93 2.20 4.63 16.22
CA SER A 93 2.06 5.88 16.98
C SER A 93 2.11 5.73 18.50
N GLY A 94 3.32 5.76 19.07
CA GLY A 94 3.53 6.04 20.49
C GLY A 94 3.41 7.54 20.75
N ARG A 95 2.20 8.09 20.59
CA ARG A 95 1.87 9.47 20.98
C ARG A 95 0.94 9.43 22.18
N GLY A 96 1.55 9.64 23.35
CA GLY A 96 0.88 10.25 24.51
C GLY A 96 0.42 9.30 25.61
N LYS A 97 1.13 9.32 26.75
CA LYS A 97 0.53 9.51 28.08
C LYS A 97 1.63 9.84 29.11
N ALA A 98 1.86 11.12 29.36
CA ALA A 98 2.19 11.58 30.72
C ALA A 98 0.87 12.14 31.29
N PRO A 99 0.53 11.80 32.55
CA PRO A 99 0.59 12.86 33.56
C PRO A 99 1.00 12.38 34.96
N GLY A 100 1.79 13.23 35.62
CA GLY A 100 1.66 13.60 37.04
C GLY A 100 1.73 12.49 38.09
N ALA A 101 2.95 12.19 38.56
CA ALA A 101 3.16 11.63 39.89
C ALA A 101 3.36 12.78 40.89
N ALA A 102 2.41 12.91 41.81
CA ALA A 102 2.47 13.83 42.95
C ALA A 102 3.50 13.35 44.00
N PRO A 103 4.03 14.27 44.80
CA PRO A 103 4.27 13.94 46.20
C PRO A 103 3.86 15.08 47.14
N ALA A 104 3.03 14.79 48.14
CA ALA A 104 3.03 15.52 49.41
C ALA A 104 2.22 14.74 50.46
N ASP A 105 2.93 14.45 51.54
CA ASP A 105 2.53 13.88 52.81
C ASP A 105 1.23 14.45 53.42
N HIS A 106 0.46 13.57 54.06
CA HIS A 106 -0.29 13.92 55.26
C HIS A 106 -0.36 12.71 56.20
N VAL A 107 0.48 12.78 57.24
CA VAL A 107 0.29 12.12 58.54
C VAL A 107 -0.90 12.78 59.23
N ASP A 108 -1.87 12.01 59.74
CA ASP A 108 -2.13 11.86 61.17
C ASP A 108 -3.39 11.03 61.51
N ASN A 109 -3.29 10.34 62.65
CA ASN A 109 -4.34 9.90 63.56
C ASN A 109 -5.13 8.58 63.30
N ALA A 110 -4.67 7.51 63.97
CA ALA A 110 -5.54 6.49 64.54
C ALA A 110 -4.96 6.07 65.91
N GLU A 111 -5.86 6.07 66.89
CA GLU A 111 -5.84 5.58 68.28
C GLU A 111 -4.81 4.51 68.67
#